data_AF-A0A1F7CZK3-F1
#
_entry.id   AF-A0A1F7CZK3-F1
#
_cell.length_a   1.000
_cell.length_b   1.000
_cell.length_c   1.000
_cell.angle_alpha   90.00
_cell.angle_beta   90.00
_cell.angle_gamma   90.00
#
_symmetry.space_group_name_H-M   'P 1'
#
loop_
_entity.id
_entity.type
_entity.pdbx_description
1 polymer ?
#
loop_
_entity_poly.entity_id
_entity_poly.type
_entity_poly.pdbx_seq_one_letter_code
_entity_poly.pdbx_strand_id
1 'polypeptide(L)'
;MNRFHLTTVALCTVFSFSAAAYAQETAEPAPQEPPTAEEEVWQRRFDRAEGFRIIMLQTRRGVELFYSFQKKNTEDLLANRERCREDLRRANRDAQFSTLLHCYQRELVLDRGLHEKKRQYMESIPGISSVLRDQALLAEDAFLPALDALLKGVGNDVFTGREDLIEAKQNLHSAYRVPALLAELRVEADRSLTWVAHLLHQLFLMTQNTELGPEAFEKTSEAFTCFEEGETQLMGLSTIEGFEDANAALGKSLAHLQTCTDLLREAHRLQQLFENPPPPEEPQENREELSPRRRWKNL
;
A
#
# COMPACT_ATOMS: atom_id res chain seq x y z
N MET A 1 25.46 14.08 -42.29
CA MET A 1 24.79 14.20 -43.60
C MET A 1 25.11 12.95 -44.41
N ASN A 2 24.08 12.36 -45.03
CA ASN A 2 24.07 11.21 -45.95
C ASN A 2 24.40 9.82 -45.36
N ARG A 3 23.71 8.72 -45.65
CA ARG A 3 22.45 8.43 -46.38
C ARG A 3 22.05 6.99 -45.99
N PHE A 4 20.75 6.73 -45.95
CA PHE A 4 20.13 5.40 -45.83
C PHE A 4 20.63 4.40 -46.88
N HIS A 5 20.74 3.13 -46.51
CA HIS A 5 20.40 2.00 -47.38
C HIS A 5 19.90 0.80 -46.55
N LEU A 6 18.61 0.47 -46.74
CA LEU A 6 18.02 -0.84 -46.45
C LEU A 6 18.67 -1.90 -47.33
N THR A 7 18.93 -3.09 -46.78
CA THR A 7 18.76 -4.35 -47.52
C THR A 7 18.32 -5.46 -46.56
N THR A 8 17.11 -5.93 -46.81
CA THR A 8 16.49 -7.17 -46.33
C THR A 8 17.14 -8.40 -46.97
N VAL A 9 17.45 -9.43 -46.19
CA VAL A 9 17.59 -10.80 -46.72
C VAL A 9 16.85 -11.74 -45.78
N ALA A 10 15.69 -12.19 -46.24
CA ALA A 10 14.96 -13.34 -45.72
C ALA A 10 15.69 -14.62 -46.11
N LEU A 11 15.78 -15.57 -45.18
CA LEU A 11 16.25 -16.93 -45.46
C LEU A 11 15.10 -17.89 -45.14
N CYS A 12 14.40 -18.31 -46.19
CA CYS A 12 13.41 -19.37 -46.18
C CYS A 12 14.12 -20.73 -46.09
N THR A 13 13.91 -21.47 -45.00
CA THR A 13 14.13 -22.92 -44.98
C THR A 13 12.83 -23.63 -45.34
N VAL A 14 12.79 -24.15 -46.56
CA VAL A 14 11.75 -25.06 -47.06
C VAL A 14 12.07 -26.46 -46.56
N PHE A 15 11.27 -26.99 -45.64
CA PHE A 15 11.13 -28.45 -45.48
C PHE A 15 9.76 -28.84 -45.98
N SER A 16 9.76 -29.47 -47.16
CA SER A 16 8.62 -30.15 -47.74
C SER A 16 8.29 -31.38 -46.91
N PHE A 17 7.15 -31.37 -46.22
CA PHE A 17 6.46 -32.60 -45.85
C PHE A 17 5.19 -32.73 -46.68
N SER A 18 5.09 -33.90 -47.29
CA SER A 18 4.10 -34.38 -48.22
C SER A 18 2.67 -34.19 -47.70
N ALA A 19 1.79 -33.74 -48.58
CA ALA A 19 0.35 -33.75 -48.38
C ALA A 19 -0.14 -35.20 -48.23
N ALA A 20 -0.43 -35.62 -47.00
CA ALA A 20 -1.52 -36.54 -46.73
C ALA A 20 -2.69 -35.66 -46.27
N ALA A 21 -3.64 -35.41 -47.18
CA ALA A 21 -4.87 -34.72 -46.86
C ALA A 21 -5.73 -35.62 -45.97
N TYR A 22 -5.49 -35.56 -44.66
CA TYR A 22 -6.57 -35.74 -43.70
C TYR A 22 -7.27 -34.38 -43.62
N ALA A 23 -8.50 -34.32 -44.14
CA ALA A 23 -9.42 -33.25 -43.82
C ALA A 23 -9.73 -33.36 -42.33
N GLN A 24 -8.86 -32.79 -41.50
CA GLN A 24 -9.19 -32.50 -40.12
C GLN A 24 -9.93 -31.17 -40.19
N GLU A 25 -11.25 -31.28 -40.07
CA GLU A 25 -12.17 -30.19 -39.84
C GLU A 25 -11.60 -29.37 -38.67
N THR A 26 -10.87 -28.29 -38.99
CA THR A 26 -10.51 -27.29 -38.01
C THR A 26 -11.82 -26.63 -37.64
N ALA A 27 -12.47 -27.18 -36.61
CA ALA A 27 -13.53 -26.48 -35.92
C ALA A 27 -13.01 -25.07 -35.65
N GLU A 28 -13.67 -24.06 -36.22
CA GLU A 28 -13.51 -22.69 -35.74
C GLU A 28 -13.59 -22.75 -34.22
N PRO A 29 -12.64 -22.15 -33.48
CA PRO A 29 -12.77 -22.10 -32.03
C PRO A 29 -14.15 -21.53 -31.75
N ALA A 30 -14.97 -22.32 -31.06
CA ALA A 30 -16.33 -21.93 -30.71
C ALA A 30 -16.25 -20.51 -30.13
N PRO A 31 -17.21 -19.62 -30.45
CA PRO A 31 -17.22 -18.28 -29.86
C PRO A 31 -17.07 -18.43 -28.36
N GLN A 32 -15.95 -17.97 -27.81
CA GLN A 32 -15.77 -17.98 -26.36
C GLN A 32 -16.93 -17.16 -25.79
N GLU A 33 -17.72 -17.80 -24.93
CA GLU A 33 -18.75 -17.07 -24.20
C GLU A 33 -18.08 -15.89 -23.50
N PRO A 34 -18.69 -14.69 -23.53
CA PRO A 34 -18.14 -13.55 -22.82
C PRO A 34 -17.95 -13.94 -21.35
N PRO A 35 -16.82 -13.54 -20.73
CA PRO A 35 -16.55 -13.90 -19.35
C PRO A 35 -17.70 -13.44 -18.46
N THR A 36 -18.03 -14.27 -17.48
CA THR A 36 -19.02 -13.93 -16.46
C THR A 36 -18.50 -12.76 -15.61
N ALA A 37 -19.40 -12.03 -14.96
CA ALA A 37 -19.02 -10.91 -14.09
C ALA A 37 -18.06 -11.33 -12.95
N GLU A 38 -18.18 -12.57 -12.47
CA GLU A 38 -17.30 -13.13 -11.45
C GLU A 38 -15.90 -13.42 -12.01
N GLU A 39 -15.80 -13.99 -13.22
CA GLU A 39 -14.53 -14.21 -13.90
C GLU A 39 -13.80 -12.88 -14.20
N GLU A 40 -14.54 -11.83 -14.57
CA GLU A 40 -13.97 -10.49 -14.77
C GLU A 40 -13.42 -9.86 -13.47
N VAL A 41 -14.07 -10.09 -12.32
CA VAL A 41 -13.56 -9.65 -11.01
C VAL A 41 -12.26 -10.39 -10.70
N TRP A 42 -12.24 -11.70 -10.90
CA TRP A 42 -11.04 -12.52 -10.65
C TRP A 42 -9.87 -12.17 -11.56
N GLN A 43 -10.13 -11.97 -12.85
CA GLN A 43 -9.08 -11.58 -13.80
C GLN A 43 -8.44 -10.25 -13.37
N ARG A 44 -9.25 -9.26 -12.97
CA ARG A 44 -8.73 -7.98 -12.45
C ARG A 44 -7.89 -8.15 -11.19
N ARG A 45 -8.29 -9.04 -10.27
CA ARG A 45 -7.50 -9.36 -9.06
C ARG A 45 -6.16 -10.00 -9.43
N PHE A 46 -6.15 -10.93 -10.38
CA PHE A 46 -4.93 -11.59 -10.84
C PHE A 46 -3.98 -10.61 -11.54
N ASP A 47 -4.47 -9.84 -12.51
CA ASP A 47 -3.68 -8.84 -13.25
C ASP A 47 -3.07 -7.81 -12.28
N ARG A 48 -3.82 -7.41 -11.27
CA ARG A 48 -3.35 -6.47 -10.24
C ARG A 48 -2.27 -7.08 -9.34
N ALA A 49 -2.40 -8.36 -8.98
CA ALA A 49 -1.48 -9.05 -8.09
C ALA A 49 -0.21 -9.57 -8.79
N GLU A 50 -0.20 -9.64 -10.12
CA GLU A 50 0.89 -10.22 -10.90
C GLU A 50 2.22 -9.51 -10.64
N GLY A 51 3.25 -10.28 -10.26
CA GLY A 51 4.60 -9.76 -9.99
C GLY A 51 4.73 -8.82 -8.79
N PHE A 52 3.61 -8.35 -8.20
CA PHE A 52 3.57 -7.30 -7.20
C PHE A 52 4.45 -7.60 -5.99
N ARG A 53 4.34 -8.80 -5.40
CA ARG A 53 5.13 -9.19 -4.22
C ARG A 53 6.63 -9.11 -4.48
N ILE A 54 7.09 -9.55 -5.66
CA ILE A 54 8.51 -9.56 -6.01
C ILE A 54 9.02 -8.11 -6.12
N ILE A 55 8.29 -7.26 -6.84
CA ILE A 55 8.64 -5.85 -7.01
C ILE A 55 8.62 -5.14 -5.64
N MET A 56 7.61 -5.40 -4.80
CA MET A 56 7.52 -4.88 -3.43
C MET A 56 8.74 -5.24 -2.58
N LEU A 57 9.23 -6.49 -2.67
CA LEU A 57 10.42 -6.92 -1.94
C LEU A 57 11.67 -6.17 -2.40
N GLN A 58 11.78 -5.87 -3.69
CA GLN A 58 12.89 -5.07 -4.24
C GLN A 58 12.83 -3.60 -3.78
N THR A 59 11.63 -3.04 -3.62
CA THR A 59 11.44 -1.65 -3.20
C THR A 59 11.38 -1.46 -1.68
N ARG A 60 11.33 -2.55 -0.90
CA ARG A 60 11.13 -2.54 0.56
C ARG A 60 12.04 -1.54 1.29
N ARG A 61 13.34 -1.55 0.97
CA ARG A 61 14.30 -0.62 1.60
C ARG A 61 13.96 0.85 1.32
N GLY A 62 13.51 1.16 0.11
CA GLY A 62 13.07 2.51 -0.26
C GLY A 62 11.85 2.95 0.57
N VAL A 63 10.90 2.04 0.79
CA VAL A 63 9.73 2.27 1.65
C VAL A 63 10.14 2.52 3.10
N GLU A 64 11.02 1.70 3.66
CA GLU A 64 11.53 1.87 5.02
C GLU A 64 12.27 3.21 5.18
N LEU A 65 13.09 3.59 4.20
CA LEU A 65 13.77 4.89 4.18
C LEU A 65 12.78 6.06 4.12
N PHE A 66 11.73 5.96 3.30
CA PHE A 66 10.69 6.98 3.22
C PHE A 66 9.99 7.18 4.58
N TYR A 67 9.50 6.12 5.23
CA TYR A 67 8.85 6.24 6.54
C TYR A 67 9.81 6.73 7.62
N SER A 68 11.09 6.33 7.57
CA SER A 68 12.10 6.86 8.50
C SER A 68 12.31 8.36 8.31
N PHE A 69 12.31 8.84 7.06
CA PHE A 69 12.39 10.26 6.74
C PHE A 69 11.15 11.01 7.23
N GLN A 70 9.95 10.48 6.97
CA GLN A 70 8.69 11.09 7.42
C GLN A 70 8.64 11.22 8.95
N LYS A 71 9.05 10.17 9.68
CA LYS A 71 9.15 10.19 11.14
C LYS A 71 10.10 11.28 11.61
N LYS A 72 11.32 11.32 11.06
CA LYS A 72 12.30 12.36 11.39
C LYS A 72 11.78 13.77 11.09
N ASN A 73 11.15 13.98 9.94
CA ASN A 73 10.57 15.27 9.57
C ASN A 73 9.50 15.72 10.57
N THR A 74 8.72 14.78 11.10
CA THR A 74 7.71 15.05 12.14
C THR A 74 8.38 15.49 13.45
N GLU A 75 9.44 14.79 13.86
CA GLU A 75 10.24 15.14 15.03
C GLU A 75 10.88 16.53 14.88
N ASP A 76 11.48 16.82 13.73
CA ASP A 76 12.09 18.12 13.40
C ASP A 76 11.05 19.25 13.39
N LEU A 77 9.83 18.99 12.88
CA LEU A 77 8.73 19.95 12.89
C LEU A 77 8.26 20.27 14.32
N LEU A 78 8.12 19.25 15.17
CA LEU A 78 7.74 19.42 16.57
C LEU A 78 8.80 20.22 17.33
N ALA A 79 10.08 19.88 17.16
CA ALA A 79 11.19 20.60 17.76
C ALA A 79 11.26 22.07 17.28
N ASN A 80 11.00 22.32 15.99
CA ASN A 80 10.93 23.68 15.45
C ASN A 80 9.78 24.47 16.10
N ARG A 81 8.60 23.86 16.25
CA ARG A 81 7.43 24.50 16.89
C ARG A 81 7.69 24.85 18.35
N GLU A 82 8.34 23.97 19.09
CA GLU A 82 8.72 24.24 20.48
C GLU A 82 9.70 25.40 20.58
N ARG A 83 10.78 25.38 19.78
CA ARG A 83 11.73 26.48 19.70
C ARG A 83 11.06 27.80 19.32
N CYS A 84 10.17 27.77 18.35
CA CYS A 84 9.43 28.95 17.90
C CYS A 84 8.53 29.54 18.98
N ARG A 85 7.91 28.72 19.83
CA ARG A 85 7.16 29.22 21.00
C ARG A 85 8.07 29.93 21.99
N GLU A 86 9.29 29.43 22.20
CA GLU A 86 10.27 30.08 23.09
C GLU A 86 10.79 31.39 22.49
N ASP A 87 11.15 31.39 21.20
CA ASP A 87 11.64 32.57 20.50
C ASP A 87 10.59 33.69 20.49
N LEU A 88 9.32 33.36 20.21
CA LEU A 88 8.23 34.33 20.24
C LEU A 88 7.95 34.89 21.64
N ARG A 89 8.13 34.10 22.71
CA ARG A 89 8.00 34.58 24.10
C ARG A 89 9.10 35.55 24.49
N ARG A 90 10.31 35.36 23.95
CA ARG A 90 11.48 36.22 24.21
C ARG A 90 11.53 37.44 23.29
N ALA A 91 10.81 37.42 22.17
CA ALA A 91 10.78 38.52 21.21
C ALA A 91 10.04 39.75 21.77
N ASN A 92 10.69 40.91 21.66
CA ASN A 92 10.05 42.20 21.90
C ASN A 92 8.98 42.47 20.83
N ARG A 93 8.04 43.38 21.11
CA ARG A 93 6.89 43.71 20.22
C ARG A 93 7.31 43.91 18.76
N ASP A 94 8.38 44.66 18.53
CA ASP A 94 8.83 45.02 17.19
C ASP A 94 9.55 43.87 16.45
N ALA A 95 10.00 42.84 17.20
CA ALA A 95 10.65 41.65 16.65
C ALA A 95 9.71 40.43 16.53
N GLN A 96 8.47 40.51 17.05
CA GLN A 96 7.55 39.37 17.05
C GLN A 96 7.21 38.89 15.64
N PHE A 97 6.94 39.81 14.71
CA PHE A 97 6.55 39.45 13.35
C PHE A 97 7.71 38.84 12.56
N SER A 98 8.90 39.43 12.63
CA SER A 98 10.10 38.85 12.00
C SER A 98 10.43 37.46 12.56
N THR A 99 10.26 37.25 13.87
CA THR A 99 10.41 35.94 14.52
C THR A 99 9.39 34.94 13.99
N LEU A 100 8.13 35.36 13.83
CA LEU A 100 7.07 34.53 13.27
C LEU A 100 7.38 34.11 11.82
N LEU A 101 7.86 35.03 10.99
CA LEU A 101 8.26 34.75 9.60
C LEU A 101 9.41 33.74 9.54
N HIS A 102 10.46 33.91 10.35
CA HIS A 102 11.57 32.97 10.42
C HIS A 102 11.13 31.57 10.86
N CYS A 103 10.23 31.51 11.84
CA CYS A 103 9.61 30.28 12.29
C CYS A 103 8.83 29.56 11.18
N TYR A 104 8.01 30.32 10.45
CA TYR A 104 7.24 29.78 9.35
C TYR A 104 8.11 29.37 8.16
N GLN A 105 9.17 30.11 7.86
CA GLN A 105 10.14 29.74 6.83
C GLN A 105 10.75 28.37 7.10
N ARG A 106 11.12 28.07 8.35
CA ARG A 106 11.63 26.75 8.73
C ARG A 106 10.59 25.65 8.55
N GLU A 107 9.34 25.90 8.93
CA GLU A 107 8.25 24.94 8.68
C GLU A 107 8.07 24.68 7.18
N LEU A 108 8.11 25.73 6.34
CA LEU A 108 8.01 25.60 4.89
C LEU A 108 9.16 24.79 4.27
N VAL A 109 10.40 24.96 4.76
CA VAL A 109 11.56 24.16 4.30
C VAL A 109 11.37 22.68 4.63
N LEU A 110 10.89 22.36 5.84
CA LEU A 110 10.61 20.99 6.25
C LEU A 110 9.46 20.39 5.43
N ASP A 111 8.34 21.11 5.28
CA ASP A 111 7.19 20.68 4.47
C ASP A 111 7.63 20.43 3.01
N ARG A 112 8.42 21.34 2.41
CA ARG A 112 8.96 21.16 1.06
C ARG A 112 9.81 19.89 0.93
N GLY A 113 10.74 19.66 1.87
CA GLY A 113 11.59 18.47 1.85
C GLY A 113 10.79 17.16 1.99
N LEU A 114 9.73 17.17 2.80
CA LEU A 114 8.80 16.04 2.91
C LEU A 114 8.05 15.78 1.60
N HIS A 115 7.52 16.82 0.97
CA HIS A 115 6.73 16.68 -0.25
C HIS A 115 7.58 16.26 -1.46
N GLU A 116 8.84 16.70 -1.55
CA GLU A 116 9.79 16.15 -2.54
C GLU A 116 10.02 14.65 -2.34
N LYS A 117 10.11 14.20 -1.09
CA LYS A 117 10.26 12.77 -0.77
C LYS A 117 8.99 11.97 -1.03
N LYS A 118 7.81 12.54 -0.78
CA LYS A 118 6.51 11.93 -1.13
C LYS A 118 6.39 11.75 -2.63
N ARG A 119 6.72 12.77 -3.43
CA ARG A 119 6.74 12.69 -4.88
C ARG A 119 7.65 11.54 -5.37
N GLN A 120 8.90 11.47 -4.91
CA GLN A 120 9.84 10.37 -5.24
C GLN A 120 9.30 8.99 -4.84
N TYR A 121 8.64 8.92 -3.68
CA TYR A 121 8.02 7.69 -3.19
C TYR A 121 6.85 7.26 -4.09
N MET A 122 5.95 8.18 -4.46
CA MET A 122 4.82 7.91 -5.36
C MET A 122 5.30 7.48 -6.76
N GLU A 123 6.40 8.06 -7.26
CA GLU A 123 7.01 7.66 -8.54
C GLU A 123 7.51 6.22 -8.55
N SER A 124 7.99 5.71 -7.41
CA SER A 124 8.74 4.45 -7.34
C SER A 124 7.99 3.28 -6.69
N ILE A 125 6.96 3.57 -5.90
CA ILE A 125 6.25 2.52 -5.17
C ILE A 125 5.40 1.65 -6.12
N PRO A 126 5.42 0.32 -5.99
CA PRO A 126 4.61 -0.56 -6.82
C PRO A 126 3.20 -0.74 -6.24
N GLY A 127 2.31 -1.29 -7.07
CA GLY A 127 0.92 -1.59 -6.68
C GLY A 127 -0.01 -0.38 -6.69
N ILE A 128 0.35 0.69 -7.38
CA ILE A 128 -0.53 1.82 -7.67
C ILE A 128 -0.76 1.86 -9.17
N SER A 129 -2.01 2.00 -9.58
CA SER A 129 -2.44 2.29 -10.94
C SER A 129 -1.76 3.56 -11.49
N SER A 130 -1.51 3.57 -12.80
CA SER A 130 -0.91 4.74 -13.48
C SER A 130 -1.75 5.99 -13.30
N VAL A 131 -3.08 5.87 -13.41
CA VAL A 131 -4.02 6.99 -13.27
C VAL A 131 -3.90 7.66 -11.89
N LEU A 132 -3.90 6.90 -10.80
CA LEU A 132 -3.79 7.47 -9.46
C LEU A 132 -2.37 7.97 -9.16
N ARG A 133 -1.34 7.32 -9.72
CA ARG A 133 0.03 7.82 -9.66
C ARG A 133 0.13 9.20 -10.30
N ASP A 134 -0.35 9.34 -11.53
CA ASP A 134 -0.28 10.60 -12.28
C ASP A 134 -1.07 11.72 -11.56
N GLN A 135 -2.26 11.41 -11.03
CA GLN A 135 -3.03 12.37 -10.23
C GLN A 135 -2.29 12.84 -8.97
N ALA A 136 -1.62 11.91 -8.27
CA ALA A 136 -0.85 12.26 -7.08
C ALA A 136 0.39 13.07 -7.41
N LEU A 137 1.11 12.71 -8.48
CA LEU A 137 2.26 13.49 -8.95
C LEU A 137 1.85 14.89 -9.39
N LEU A 138 0.72 15.05 -10.08
CA LEU A 138 0.17 16.36 -10.44
C LEU A 138 -0.16 17.21 -9.21
N ALA A 139 -0.71 16.61 -8.15
CA ALA A 139 -0.99 17.33 -6.91
C ALA A 139 0.29 17.80 -6.21
N GLU A 140 1.33 16.95 -6.16
CA GLU A 140 2.64 17.32 -5.62
C GLU A 140 3.36 18.37 -6.48
N ASP A 141 3.28 18.25 -7.81
CA ASP A 141 3.85 19.20 -8.78
C ASP A 141 3.15 20.56 -8.75
N ALA A 142 1.91 20.63 -8.26
CA ALA A 142 1.23 21.90 -7.96
C ALA A 142 1.64 22.46 -6.58
N PHE A 143 1.81 21.59 -5.58
CA PHE A 143 2.06 22.03 -4.21
C PHE A 143 3.52 22.49 -3.98
N LEU A 144 4.50 21.80 -4.55
CA LEU A 144 5.92 22.16 -4.41
C LEU A 144 6.24 23.59 -4.89
N PRO A 145 5.77 24.02 -6.09
CA PRO A 145 5.92 25.41 -6.52
C PRO A 145 5.21 26.42 -5.61
N ALA A 146 4.06 26.06 -5.03
CA ALA A 146 3.35 26.94 -4.10
C ALA A 146 4.15 27.14 -2.79
N LEU A 147 4.80 26.08 -2.29
CA LEU A 147 5.75 26.16 -1.17
C LEU A 147 6.96 27.05 -1.52
N ASP A 148 7.53 26.88 -2.71
CA ASP A 148 8.65 27.71 -3.20
C ASP A 148 8.26 29.19 -3.34
N ALA A 149 7.04 29.47 -3.80
CA ALA A 149 6.51 30.83 -3.89
C ALA A 149 6.41 31.49 -2.52
N LEU A 150 5.92 30.76 -1.50
CA LEU A 150 5.86 31.28 -0.13
C LEU A 150 7.24 31.43 0.50
N LEU A 151 8.16 30.48 0.29
CA LEU A 151 9.55 30.60 0.76
C LEU A 151 10.23 31.85 0.20
N LYS A 152 10.05 32.11 -1.10
CA LYS A 152 10.53 33.34 -1.75
C LYS A 152 9.83 34.59 -1.20
N GLY A 153 8.51 34.53 -0.99
CA GLY A 153 7.73 35.63 -0.42
C GLY A 153 8.22 36.01 0.98
N VAL A 154 8.51 35.03 1.83
CA VAL A 154 9.09 35.27 3.16
C VAL A 154 10.51 35.82 3.05
N GLY A 155 11.35 35.26 2.16
CA GLY A 155 12.74 35.72 1.99
C GLY A 155 12.89 37.11 1.36
N ASN A 156 11.88 37.61 0.67
CA ASN A 156 11.86 38.92 0.01
C ASN A 156 11.00 39.96 0.76
N ASP A 157 10.63 39.68 2.02
CA ASP A 157 9.81 40.57 2.86
C ASP A 157 8.48 41.00 2.20
N VAL A 158 7.85 40.11 1.41
CA VAL A 158 6.57 40.37 0.73
C VAL A 158 5.42 40.48 1.72
N PHE A 159 5.51 39.78 2.86
CA PHE A 159 4.49 39.80 3.91
C PHE A 159 4.73 41.00 4.82
N THR A 160 3.80 41.96 4.80
CA THR A 160 3.93 43.21 5.57
C THR A 160 3.27 43.12 6.94
N GLY A 161 2.30 42.22 7.08
CA GLY A 161 1.56 42.00 8.32
C GLY A 161 1.24 40.54 8.59
N ARG A 162 0.68 40.31 9.78
CA ARG A 162 0.27 38.97 10.22
C ARG A 162 -0.91 38.45 9.41
N GLU A 163 -1.80 39.34 9.02
CA GLU A 163 -3.02 39.08 8.27
C GLU A 163 -2.69 38.50 6.89
N ASP A 164 -1.77 39.14 6.15
CA ASP A 164 -1.26 38.65 4.85
C ASP A 164 -0.71 37.22 4.96
N LEU A 165 0.05 36.96 6.03
CA LEU A 165 0.64 35.65 6.27
C LEU A 165 -0.42 34.58 6.59
N ILE A 166 -1.46 34.95 7.36
CA ILE A 166 -2.56 34.04 7.68
C ILE A 166 -3.34 33.69 6.42
N GLU A 167 -3.67 34.68 5.59
CA GLU A 167 -4.37 34.46 4.32
C GLU A 167 -3.55 33.56 3.38
N ALA A 168 -2.25 33.84 3.23
CA ALA A 168 -1.36 33.01 2.43
C ALA A 168 -1.28 31.55 2.93
N LYS A 169 -1.28 31.34 4.25
CA LYS A 169 -1.34 30.01 4.86
C LYS A 169 -2.66 29.29 4.58
N GLN A 170 -3.77 30.00 4.65
CA GLN A 170 -5.10 29.45 4.35
C GLN A 170 -5.20 29.05 2.89
N ASN A 171 -4.74 29.91 1.98
CA ASN A 171 -4.72 29.65 0.55
C ASN A 171 -3.79 28.46 0.20
N LEU A 172 -2.61 28.39 0.81
CA LEU A 172 -1.72 27.23 0.65
C LEU A 172 -2.41 25.95 1.10
N HIS A 173 -3.08 26.01 2.25
CA HIS A 173 -3.74 24.86 2.83
C HIS A 173 -4.88 24.34 1.96
N SER A 174 -5.83 25.20 1.59
CA SER A 174 -7.03 24.81 0.85
C SER A 174 -6.74 24.46 -0.61
N ALA A 175 -5.91 25.26 -1.30
CA ALA A 175 -5.72 25.10 -2.73
C ALA A 175 -4.68 24.04 -3.11
N TYR A 176 -3.73 23.72 -2.20
CA TYR A 176 -2.60 22.85 -2.54
C TYR A 176 -2.39 21.71 -1.53
N ARG A 177 -2.34 22.02 -0.23
CA ARG A 177 -2.05 20.99 0.79
C ARG A 177 -3.15 19.95 0.89
N VAL A 178 -4.42 20.38 0.98
CA VAL A 178 -5.57 19.46 1.11
C VAL A 178 -5.69 18.54 -0.11
N PRO A 179 -5.59 19.04 -1.37
CA PRO A 179 -5.55 18.18 -2.55
C PRO A 179 -4.37 17.18 -2.55
N ALA A 180 -3.15 17.61 -2.18
CA ALA A 180 -2.00 16.71 -2.10
C ALA A 180 -2.19 15.60 -1.06
N LEU A 181 -2.72 15.95 0.12
CA LEU A 181 -3.04 14.97 1.16
C LEU A 181 -4.12 13.98 0.73
N LEU A 182 -5.17 14.45 0.03
CA LEU A 182 -6.21 13.56 -0.51
C LEU A 182 -5.63 12.58 -1.54
N ALA A 183 -4.75 13.06 -2.42
CA ALA A 183 -4.11 12.20 -3.41
C ALA A 183 -3.19 11.14 -2.75
N GLU A 184 -2.49 11.50 -1.68
CA GLU A 184 -1.70 10.56 -0.87
C GLU A 184 -2.57 9.44 -0.28
N LEU A 185 -3.74 9.77 0.28
CA LEU A 185 -4.69 8.77 0.80
C LEU A 185 -5.17 7.81 -0.29
N ARG A 186 -5.45 8.33 -1.48
CA ARG A 186 -5.88 7.50 -2.62
C ARG A 186 -4.76 6.57 -3.11
N VAL A 187 -3.52 7.05 -3.10
CA VAL A 187 -2.33 6.24 -3.35
C VAL A 187 -2.20 5.11 -2.34
N GLU A 188 -2.37 5.40 -1.05
CA GLU A 188 -2.31 4.38 0.00
C GLU A 188 -3.45 3.36 -0.11
N ALA A 189 -4.66 3.81 -0.40
CA ALA A 189 -5.82 2.95 -0.64
C ALA A 189 -5.59 2.01 -1.82
N ASP A 190 -5.12 2.54 -2.96
CA ASP A 190 -4.87 1.76 -4.17
C ASP A 190 -3.74 0.74 -3.95
N ARG A 191 -2.67 1.14 -3.25
CA ARG A 191 -1.62 0.19 -2.85
C ARG A 191 -2.17 -0.91 -1.94
N SER A 192 -3.07 -0.58 -1.03
CA SER A 192 -3.73 -1.55 -0.15
C SER A 192 -4.62 -2.51 -0.94
N LEU A 193 -5.35 -2.03 -1.96
CA LEU A 193 -6.11 -2.88 -2.87
C LEU A 193 -5.23 -3.92 -3.56
N THR A 194 -4.00 -3.56 -3.93
CA THR A 194 -3.06 -4.51 -4.55
C THR A 194 -2.61 -5.59 -3.58
N TRP A 195 -2.39 -5.25 -2.31
CA TRP A 195 -2.13 -6.25 -1.27
C TRP A 195 -3.33 -7.16 -1.05
N VAL A 196 -4.55 -6.61 -0.99
CA VAL A 196 -5.78 -7.39 -0.85
C VAL A 196 -5.97 -8.34 -2.03
N ALA A 197 -5.81 -7.86 -3.27
CA ALA A 197 -5.87 -8.71 -4.47
C ALA A 197 -4.82 -9.83 -4.43
N HIS A 198 -3.59 -9.53 -3.99
CA HIS A 198 -2.56 -10.54 -3.81
C HIS A 198 -2.95 -11.60 -2.77
N LEU A 199 -3.49 -11.19 -1.62
CA LEU A 199 -3.93 -12.11 -0.57
C LEU A 199 -5.13 -12.96 -1.01
N LEU A 200 -6.12 -12.37 -1.66
CA LEU A 200 -7.27 -13.09 -2.23
C LEU A 200 -6.83 -14.12 -3.27
N HIS A 201 -5.87 -13.77 -4.14
CA HIS A 201 -5.27 -14.71 -5.09
C HIS A 201 -4.56 -15.86 -4.38
N GLN A 202 -3.76 -15.59 -3.34
CA GLN A 202 -3.10 -16.66 -2.57
C GLN A 202 -4.13 -17.57 -1.89
N LEU A 203 -5.18 -17.01 -1.29
CA LEU A 203 -6.25 -17.78 -0.66
C LEU A 203 -6.98 -18.67 -1.67
N PHE A 204 -7.28 -18.14 -2.85
CA PHE A 204 -7.91 -18.89 -3.94
C PHE A 204 -7.04 -20.07 -4.40
N LEU A 205 -5.73 -19.86 -4.57
CA LEU A 205 -4.83 -20.95 -4.93
C LEU A 205 -4.73 -22.00 -3.82
N MET A 206 -4.77 -21.58 -2.56
CA MET A 206 -4.71 -22.48 -1.42
C MET A 206 -5.97 -23.36 -1.33
N THR A 207 -7.16 -22.80 -1.54
CA THR A 207 -8.41 -23.58 -1.50
C THR A 207 -8.55 -24.54 -2.69
N GLN A 208 -7.90 -24.25 -3.83
CA GLN A 208 -7.93 -25.14 -4.99
C GLN A 208 -6.86 -26.24 -4.97
N ASN A 209 -5.67 -25.95 -4.44
CA ASN A 209 -4.49 -26.81 -4.62
C ASN A 209 -4.02 -27.50 -3.33
N THR A 210 -4.57 -27.15 -2.17
CA THR A 210 -4.15 -27.69 -0.87
C THR A 210 -5.30 -28.38 -0.16
N GLU A 211 -5.05 -29.56 0.40
CA GLU A 211 -6.00 -30.20 1.32
C GLU A 211 -5.98 -29.46 2.66
N LEU A 212 -7.08 -28.76 2.96
CA LEU A 212 -7.22 -27.99 4.18
C LEU A 212 -7.97 -28.81 5.24
N GLY A 213 -7.49 -28.75 6.48
CA GLY A 213 -8.25 -29.27 7.62
C GLY A 213 -9.60 -28.55 7.75
N PRO A 214 -10.68 -29.20 8.26
CA PRO A 214 -12.02 -28.59 8.28
C PRO A 214 -12.08 -27.22 8.97
N GLU A 215 -11.43 -27.08 10.12
CA GLU A 215 -11.37 -25.81 10.87
C GLU A 215 -10.53 -24.76 10.14
N ALA A 216 -9.43 -25.17 9.48
CA ALA A 216 -8.60 -24.29 8.69
C ALA A 216 -9.34 -23.78 7.44
N PHE A 217 -10.17 -24.63 6.81
CA PHE A 217 -11.01 -24.28 5.67
C PHE A 217 -12.08 -23.25 6.06
N GLU A 218 -12.76 -23.45 7.21
CA GLU A 218 -13.75 -22.50 7.73
C GLU A 218 -13.11 -21.13 7.97
N LYS A 219 -11.97 -21.07 8.67
CA LYS A 219 -11.25 -19.81 8.91
C LYS A 219 -10.67 -19.17 7.66
N THR A 220 -10.24 -19.98 6.70
CA THR A 220 -9.81 -19.48 5.38
C THR A 220 -10.98 -18.80 4.66
N SER A 221 -12.17 -19.40 4.70
CA SER A 221 -13.38 -18.87 4.06
C SER A 221 -13.86 -17.57 4.75
N GLU A 222 -13.80 -17.50 6.09
CA GLU A 222 -14.07 -16.27 6.83
C GLU A 222 -13.08 -15.14 6.44
N ALA A 223 -11.78 -15.46 6.39
CA ALA A 223 -10.76 -14.50 5.99
C ALA A 223 -10.98 -14.02 4.55
N PHE A 224 -11.36 -14.93 3.65
CA PHE A 224 -11.68 -14.63 2.26
C PHE A 224 -12.77 -13.56 2.14
N THR A 225 -13.95 -13.82 2.73
CA THR A 225 -15.07 -12.87 2.73
C THR A 225 -14.68 -11.53 3.37
N CYS A 226 -13.92 -11.57 4.48
CA CYS A 226 -13.44 -10.35 5.14
C CYS A 226 -12.59 -9.48 4.20
N PHE A 227 -11.69 -10.09 3.41
CA PHE A 227 -10.86 -9.37 2.44
C PHE A 227 -11.68 -8.81 1.27
N GLU A 228 -12.73 -9.48 0.81
CA GLU A 228 -13.64 -8.95 -0.24
C GLU A 228 -14.43 -7.73 0.25
N GLU A 229 -14.90 -7.75 1.50
CA GLU A 229 -15.50 -6.58 2.13
C GLU A 229 -14.50 -5.43 2.24
N GLY A 230 -13.25 -5.74 2.63
CA GLY A 230 -12.16 -4.77 2.69
C GLY A 230 -11.83 -4.17 1.31
N GLU A 231 -11.80 -4.99 0.26
CA GLU A 231 -11.63 -4.55 -1.13
C GLU A 231 -12.73 -3.55 -1.52
N THR A 232 -13.98 -3.88 -1.24
CA THR A 232 -15.14 -3.02 -1.55
C THR A 232 -15.04 -1.67 -0.84
N GLN A 233 -14.67 -1.66 0.44
CA GLN A 233 -14.48 -0.42 1.20
C GLN A 233 -13.36 0.44 0.61
N LEU A 234 -12.22 -0.16 0.28
CA LEU A 234 -11.08 0.55 -0.32
C LEU A 234 -11.40 1.13 -1.70
N MET A 235 -12.16 0.41 -2.55
CA MET A 235 -12.59 0.93 -3.86
C MET A 235 -13.44 2.21 -3.73
N GLY A 236 -14.26 2.30 -2.68
CA GLY A 236 -15.10 3.47 -2.40
C GLY A 236 -14.34 4.74 -2.08
N LEU A 237 -13.05 4.69 -1.72
CA LEU A 237 -12.26 5.90 -1.42
C LEU A 237 -12.01 6.77 -2.65
N SER A 238 -12.00 6.18 -3.84
CA SER A 238 -11.78 6.91 -5.09
C SER A 238 -12.87 7.96 -5.38
N THR A 239 -14.08 7.76 -4.84
CA THR A 239 -15.23 8.65 -5.04
C THR A 239 -15.36 9.74 -3.99
N ILE A 240 -14.56 9.70 -2.92
CA ILE A 240 -14.62 10.69 -1.83
C ILE A 240 -13.79 11.92 -2.22
N GLU A 241 -14.42 13.09 -2.25
CA GLU A 241 -13.76 14.36 -2.60
C GLU A 241 -13.13 15.08 -1.40
N GLY A 242 -13.65 14.85 -0.18
CA GLY A 242 -13.16 15.49 1.04
C GLY A 242 -11.99 14.73 1.66
N PHE A 243 -10.92 15.45 2.04
CA PHE A 243 -9.76 14.85 2.72
C PHE A 243 -10.13 14.18 4.06
N GLU A 244 -10.91 14.85 4.91
CA GLU A 244 -11.24 14.34 6.25
C GLU A 244 -12.07 13.04 6.16
N ASP A 245 -13.08 13.03 5.29
CA ASP A 245 -13.93 11.86 5.05
C ASP A 245 -13.13 10.70 4.44
N ALA A 246 -12.25 10.99 3.47
CA ALA A 246 -11.39 9.99 2.86
C ALA A 246 -10.41 9.40 3.88
N ASN A 247 -9.87 10.22 4.77
CA ASN A 247 -8.95 9.79 5.82
C ASN A 247 -9.66 8.88 6.84
N ALA A 248 -10.87 9.25 7.25
CA ALA A 248 -11.68 8.44 8.16
C ALA A 248 -12.08 7.10 7.51
N ALA A 249 -12.48 7.13 6.23
CA ALA A 249 -12.79 5.92 5.47
C ALA A 249 -11.58 4.99 5.34
N LEU A 250 -10.40 5.54 4.99
CA LEU A 250 -9.15 4.76 4.93
C LEU A 250 -8.83 4.13 6.28
N GLY A 251 -8.89 4.90 7.37
CA GLY A 251 -8.63 4.40 8.71
C GLY A 251 -9.56 3.24 9.08
N LYS A 252 -10.85 3.33 8.76
CA LYS A 252 -11.83 2.26 8.97
C LYS A 252 -11.49 1.02 8.13
N SER A 253 -11.17 1.19 6.85
CA SER A 253 -10.80 0.08 5.96
C SER A 253 -9.53 -0.62 6.42
N LEU A 254 -8.49 0.12 6.84
CA LEU A 254 -7.26 -0.46 7.34
C LEU A 254 -7.48 -1.22 8.66
N ALA A 255 -8.34 -0.72 9.56
CA ALA A 255 -8.71 -1.43 10.79
C ALA A 255 -9.49 -2.73 10.50
N HIS A 256 -10.39 -2.71 9.50
CA HIS A 256 -11.07 -3.92 9.02
C HIS A 256 -10.07 -4.96 8.50
N LEU A 257 -9.13 -4.54 7.65
CA LEU A 257 -8.10 -5.41 7.08
C LEU A 257 -7.15 -6.01 8.12
N GLN A 258 -6.90 -5.31 9.24
CA GLN A 258 -6.16 -5.87 10.36
C GLN A 258 -6.90 -7.08 10.96
N THR A 259 -8.21 -6.97 11.15
CA THR A 259 -9.07 -8.07 11.61
C THR A 259 -9.03 -9.26 10.63
N CYS A 260 -9.10 -9.00 9.31
CA CYS A 260 -8.99 -10.05 8.30
C CYS A 260 -7.63 -10.76 8.34
N THR A 261 -6.56 -10.02 8.64
CA THR A 261 -5.22 -10.60 8.77
C THR A 261 -5.11 -11.53 9.98
N ASP A 262 -5.81 -11.23 11.07
CA ASP A 262 -5.85 -12.11 12.24
C ASP A 262 -6.60 -13.42 11.95
N LEU A 263 -7.70 -13.37 11.19
CA LEU A 263 -8.39 -14.57 10.68
C LEU A 263 -7.46 -15.43 9.81
N LEU A 264 -6.70 -14.78 8.90
CA LEU A 264 -5.75 -15.48 8.04
C LEU A 264 -4.61 -16.15 8.83
N ARG A 265 -4.08 -15.47 9.85
CA ARG A 265 -3.05 -16.05 10.74
C ARG A 265 -3.59 -17.26 11.49
N GLU A 266 -4.83 -17.19 11.97
CA GLU A 266 -5.47 -18.29 12.66
C GLU A 266 -5.72 -19.48 11.73
N ALA A 267 -6.20 -19.24 10.51
CA ALA A 267 -6.34 -20.27 9.49
C ALA A 267 -5.01 -20.98 9.22
N HIS A 268 -3.92 -20.20 9.08
CA HIS A 268 -2.58 -20.78 8.89
C HIS A 268 -2.12 -21.61 10.09
N ARG A 269 -2.38 -21.15 11.33
CA ARG A 269 -2.06 -21.89 12.55
C ARG A 269 -2.80 -23.23 12.62
N LEU A 270 -4.09 -23.24 12.29
CA LEU A 270 -4.93 -24.45 12.26
C LEU A 270 -4.46 -25.43 11.19
N GLN A 271 -4.08 -24.92 10.01
CA GLN A 271 -3.52 -25.76 8.95
C GLN A 271 -2.19 -26.41 9.38
N GLN A 272 -1.31 -25.66 10.04
CA GLN A 272 -0.05 -26.22 10.56
C GLN A 272 -0.28 -27.35 11.58
N LEU A 273 -1.30 -27.24 12.43
CA LEU A 273 -1.69 -28.29 13.38
C LEU A 273 -2.28 -29.53 12.70
N PHE A 274 -3.01 -29.33 11.60
CA PHE A 274 -3.53 -30.43 10.79
C PHE A 274 -2.41 -31.19 10.09
N GLU A 275 -1.45 -30.48 9.49
CA GLU A 275 -0.29 -31.07 8.81
C GLU A 275 0.69 -31.72 9.80
N ASN A 276 0.83 -31.15 11.00
CA ASN A 276 1.74 -31.61 12.04
C ASN A 276 0.96 -31.79 13.36
N PRO A 277 0.16 -32.86 13.48
CA PRO A 277 -0.59 -33.10 14.70
C PRO A 277 0.38 -33.29 15.87
N PRO A 278 0.08 -32.73 17.06
CA PRO A 278 0.90 -32.96 18.23
C PRO A 278 0.98 -34.47 18.50
N PRO A 279 2.14 -34.97 19.00
CA PRO A 279 2.25 -36.38 19.35
C PRO A 279 1.12 -36.75 20.32
N PRO A 280 0.51 -37.94 20.17
CA PRO A 280 -0.52 -38.38 21.08
C PRO A 280 0.02 -38.28 22.51
N GLU A 281 -0.77 -37.69 23.41
CA GLU A 281 -0.44 -37.70 24.83
C GLU A 281 -0.22 -39.15 25.24
N GLU A 282 1.03 -39.50 25.59
CA GLU A 282 1.30 -40.81 26.18
C GLU A 282 0.37 -40.93 27.39
N PRO A 283 -0.43 -42.02 27.51
CA PRO A 283 -1.17 -42.23 28.73
C PRO A 283 -0.15 -42.16 29.85
N GLN A 284 -0.36 -41.25 30.81
CA GLN A 284 0.45 -41.18 32.01
C GLN A 284 0.37 -42.55 32.67
N GLU A 285 1.33 -43.42 32.34
CA GLU A 285 1.49 -44.69 32.99
C GLU A 285 1.74 -44.31 34.44
N ASN A 286 0.76 -44.58 35.30
CA ASN A 286 0.81 -44.29 36.73
C ASN A 286 2.04 -45.01 37.29
N ARG A 287 3.22 -44.37 37.25
CA ARG A 287 4.48 -44.89 37.80
C ARG A 287 4.36 -45.14 39.31
N GLU A 288 3.30 -44.64 39.95
CA GLU A 288 2.94 -44.96 41.32
C GLU A 288 2.39 -46.39 41.51
N GLU A 289 1.77 -46.99 40.50
CA GLU A 289 1.26 -48.38 40.57
C GLU A 289 2.37 -49.42 40.41
N LEU A 290 3.46 -49.06 39.75
CA LEU A 290 4.63 -49.93 39.55
C LEU A 290 5.68 -49.82 40.69
N SER A 291 5.40 -49.03 41.74
CA SER A 291 6.29 -48.91 42.89
C SER A 291 6.30 -50.20 43.74
N PRO A 292 7.45 -50.90 43.89
CA PRO A 292 7.56 -52.11 44.70
C PRO A 292 7.25 -51.88 46.19
N ARG A 293 7.17 -50.62 46.64
CA ARG A 293 6.92 -50.25 48.03
C ARG A 293 5.50 -50.50 48.52
N ARG A 294 4.51 -50.74 47.63
CA ARG A 294 3.16 -51.16 48.07
C ARG A 294 3.02 -52.65 48.36
N ARG A 295 3.92 -53.51 47.84
CA ARG A 295 3.82 -54.98 48.03
C ARG A 295 4.06 -55.44 49.47
N TRP A 296 4.59 -54.56 50.33
CA TRP A 296 4.92 -54.86 51.73
C TRP A 296 4.02 -54.15 52.76
N LYS A 297 2.96 -53.46 52.34
CA LYS A 297 1.99 -52.85 53.26
C LYS A 297 0.79 -53.76 53.61
N ASN A 298 0.67 -54.91 52.94
CA ASN A 298 -0.42 -55.87 53.15
C ASN A 298 0.07 -57.28 53.55
N LEU A 299 1.23 -57.36 54.20
CA LEU A 299 1.70 -58.57 54.89
C LEU A 299 1.92 -58.26 56.37
#